data_AF-A0A6A3CLD2-F1
#
_entry.id   AF-A0A6A3CLD2-F1
#
_cell.length_a   1.000
_cell.length_b   1.000
_cell.length_c   1.000
_cell.angle_alpha   90.00
_cell.angle_beta   90.00
_cell.angle_gamma   90.00
#
_symmetry.space_group_name_H-M   'P 1'
#
loop_
_entity.id
_entity.type
_entity.pdbx_description
1 polymer ?
#
loop_
_entity_poly.entity_id
_entity_poly.type
_entity_poly.pdbx_seq_one_letter_code
_entity_poly.pdbx_strand_id
1 'polypeptide(L)'
;MLTKRRLSQATGAGQPNGLILCAVSTTWLPYPHQVFDLLRDERRRAQLEVLSNGNALHEVAHIANAAHSGNCILLYRIDVASNSSQHVRLMLQGTCTDRSGSLVAYSTVDVDSVQLAMNGENQSCIPTINQLN
;
A
#
# COMPACT_ATOMS: atom_id res chain seq x y z
N MET A 1 1.18 12.46 -20.13
CA MET A 1 1.50 12.20 -18.71
C MET A 1 1.65 13.54 -18.02
N LEU A 2 0.87 13.80 -16.97
CA LEU A 2 0.99 15.00 -16.14
C LEU A 2 1.62 14.62 -14.81
N THR A 3 2.57 15.41 -14.30
CA THR A 3 3.23 15.14 -13.02
C THR A 3 3.25 16.39 -12.15
N LYS A 4 2.81 16.25 -10.89
CA LYS A 4 2.84 17.32 -9.88
C LYS A 4 3.60 16.86 -8.65
N ARG A 5 4.41 17.75 -8.06
CA ARG A 5 5.19 17.48 -6.85
C ARG A 5 4.91 18.53 -5.78
N ARG A 6 4.90 18.13 -4.51
CA ARG A 6 4.72 19.02 -3.35
C ARG A 6 5.59 18.57 -2.20
N LEU A 7 6.20 19.54 -1.51
CA LEU A 7 6.91 19.36 -0.25
C LEU A 7 6.07 19.98 0.87
N SER A 8 5.90 19.27 1.98
CA SER A 8 5.19 19.77 3.17
C SER A 8 5.86 19.31 4.45
N GLN A 9 5.79 20.13 5.49
CA GLN A 9 6.25 19.77 6.83
C GLN A 9 5.13 19.02 7.56
N ALA A 10 5.45 17.87 8.14
CA ALA A 10 4.53 17.07 8.93
C ALA A 10 4.75 17.30 10.42
N THR A 11 3.74 17.84 11.07
CA THR A 11 3.73 18.12 12.52
C THR A 11 2.45 17.64 13.21
N GLY A 12 1.55 16.96 12.47
CA GLY A 12 0.29 16.43 13.01
C GLY A 12 0.46 15.09 13.74
N ALA A 13 -0.43 14.81 14.70
CA ALA A 13 -0.51 13.50 15.35
C ALA A 13 -0.74 12.39 14.31
N GLY A 14 0.06 11.31 14.36
CA GLY A 14 0.01 10.23 13.38
C GLY A 14 0.77 10.52 12.06
N GLN A 15 1.50 11.64 11.95
CA GLN A 15 2.43 11.87 10.84
C GLN A 15 3.88 11.65 11.29
N PRO A 16 4.77 11.20 10.38
CA PRO A 16 6.20 11.13 10.69
C PRO A 16 6.74 12.54 10.93
N ASN A 17 7.55 12.70 11.98
CA ASN A 17 8.27 13.94 12.22
C ASN A 17 9.24 14.21 11.05
N GLY A 18 8.98 15.23 10.25
CA GLY A 18 9.88 15.59 9.16
C GLY A 18 9.20 16.17 7.93
N LEU A 19 9.86 16.02 6.78
CA LEU A 19 9.37 16.46 5.48
C LEU A 19 8.65 15.31 4.78
N ILE A 20 7.46 15.58 4.27
CA ILE A 20 6.73 14.68 3.38
C ILE A 20 6.89 15.21 1.95
N LEU A 21 7.36 14.33 1.06
CA LEU A 21 7.42 14.56 -0.38
C LEU A 21 6.30 13.78 -1.06
N CYS A 22 5.41 14.50 -1.75
CA CYS A 22 4.34 13.89 -2.54
C CYS A 22 4.59 14.13 -4.02
N ALA A 23 4.42 13.09 -4.84
CA ALA A 23 4.42 13.18 -6.30
C ALA A 23 3.22 12.41 -6.85
N VAL A 24 2.51 13.02 -7.79
CA VAL A 24 1.37 12.40 -8.47
C VAL A 24 1.63 12.42 -9.96
N SER A 25 1.39 11.29 -10.62
CA SER A 25 1.44 11.16 -12.07
C SER A 25 0.10 10.67 -12.61
N THR A 26 -0.37 11.26 -13.70
CA THR A 26 -1.60 10.85 -14.38
C THR A 26 -1.30 10.52 -15.83
N THR A 27 -1.80 9.37 -16.27
CA THR A 27 -1.72 8.91 -17.66
C THR A 27 -3.08 8.39 -18.10
N TRP A 28 -3.41 8.57 -19.38
CA TRP A 28 -4.63 8.06 -19.99
C TRP A 28 -4.36 6.66 -20.53
N LEU A 29 -5.19 5.69 -20.14
CA LEU A 29 -5.06 4.30 -20.58
C LEU A 29 -6.43 3.80 -21.08
N PRO A 30 -6.46 3.00 -22.16
CA PRO A 30 -7.66 2.28 -22.53
C PRO A 30 -7.93 1.16 -21.51
N TYR A 31 -9.15 0.59 -21.53
CA TYR A 31 -9.46 -0.66 -20.81
C TYR A 31 -9.35 -0.55 -19.26
N PRO A 32 -10.14 0.31 -18.60
CA PRO A 32 -9.98 0.63 -17.17
C PRO A 32 -10.11 -0.59 -16.24
N HIS A 33 -10.98 -1.55 -16.57
CA HIS A 33 -11.14 -2.78 -15.79
C HIS A 33 -9.90 -3.67 -15.87
N GLN A 34 -9.34 -3.87 -17.06
CA GLN A 34 -8.10 -4.63 -17.23
C GLN A 34 -6.91 -3.94 -16.55
N VAL A 35 -6.86 -2.60 -16.57
CA VAL A 35 -5.84 -1.83 -15.86
C VAL A 35 -5.99 -2.02 -14.35
N PHE A 36 -7.20 -1.96 -13.83
CA PHE A 36 -7.46 -2.22 -12.41
C PHE A 36 -7.04 -3.65 -12.01
N ASP A 37 -7.42 -4.65 -12.81
CA ASP A 37 -7.05 -6.04 -12.59
C ASP A 37 -5.53 -6.25 -12.62
N LEU A 38 -4.84 -5.61 -13.57
CA LEU A 38 -3.39 -5.59 -13.65
C LEU A 38 -2.74 -4.98 -12.41
N LEU A 39 -3.24 -3.83 -11.95
CA LEU A 39 -2.63 -3.09 -10.85
C LEU A 39 -2.79 -3.82 -9.51
N ARG A 40 -3.89 -4.55 -9.31
CA ARG A 40 -4.14 -5.28 -8.06
C ARG A 40 -3.48 -6.67 -7.99
N ASP A 41 -3.12 -7.25 -9.14
CA ASP A 41 -2.52 -8.60 -9.25
C ASP A 41 -1.11 -8.64 -8.65
N GLU A 42 -0.94 -9.37 -7.55
CA GLU A 42 0.34 -9.46 -6.84
C GLU A 42 1.42 -10.19 -7.65
N ARG A 43 1.04 -11.14 -8.50
CA ARG A 43 1.99 -11.98 -9.27
C ARG A 43 2.70 -11.15 -10.34
N ARG A 44 2.03 -10.11 -10.82
CA ARG A 44 2.55 -9.18 -11.83
C ARG A 44 3.25 -7.98 -11.21
N ARG A 45 3.09 -7.75 -9.90
CA ARG A 45 3.66 -6.59 -9.22
C ARG A 45 5.18 -6.61 -9.13
N ALA A 46 5.79 -7.78 -9.04
CA ALA A 46 7.25 -7.90 -9.08
C ALA A 46 7.87 -7.30 -10.37
N GLN A 47 7.09 -7.22 -11.45
CA GLN A 47 7.48 -6.60 -12.72
C GLN A 47 7.19 -5.09 -12.76
N LEU A 48 6.30 -4.60 -11.89
CA LEU A 48 5.83 -3.21 -11.86
C LEU A 48 6.56 -2.37 -10.80
N GLU A 49 7.17 -3.00 -9.79
CA GLU A 49 7.73 -2.28 -8.63
C GLU A 49 9.14 -2.75 -8.27
N VAL A 50 10.09 -1.80 -8.29
CA VAL A 50 11.51 -2.01 -7.96
C VAL A 50 11.70 -2.50 -6.51
N LEU A 51 10.77 -2.15 -5.60
CA LEU A 51 10.84 -2.51 -4.18
C LEU A 51 10.74 -4.02 -3.91
N SER A 52 10.14 -4.77 -4.84
CA SER A 52 10.03 -6.22 -4.73
C SER A 52 11.38 -6.93 -4.94
N ASN A 53 12.38 -6.27 -5.54
CA ASN A 53 13.63 -6.87 -6.00
C ASN A 53 13.42 -8.17 -6.81
N GLY A 54 12.27 -8.30 -7.49
CA GLY A 54 11.88 -9.51 -8.22
C GLY A 54 11.35 -10.66 -7.36
N ASN A 55 11.23 -10.49 -6.04
CA ASN A 55 10.71 -11.51 -5.13
C ASN A 55 9.17 -11.55 -5.17
N ALA A 56 8.63 -12.76 -5.02
CA ALA A 56 7.19 -12.96 -4.92
C ALA A 56 6.67 -12.41 -3.58
N LEU A 57 5.52 -11.75 -3.64
CA LEU A 57 4.76 -11.39 -2.45
C LEU A 57 3.98 -12.62 -1.98
N HIS A 58 3.98 -12.88 -0.68
CA HIS A 58 3.20 -13.97 -0.10
C HIS A 58 1.97 -13.40 0.60
N GLU A 59 0.77 -13.76 0.15
CA GLU A 59 -0.48 -13.35 0.81
C GLU A 59 -0.58 -14.00 2.20
N VAL A 60 -0.77 -13.17 3.23
CA VAL A 60 -0.88 -13.58 4.64
C VAL A 60 -2.32 -13.50 5.11
N ALA A 61 -3.08 -12.53 4.62
CA ALA A 61 -4.49 -12.36 4.95
C ALA A 61 -5.26 -11.69 3.82
N HIS A 62 -6.54 -12.05 3.70
CA HIS A 62 -7.48 -11.52 2.73
C HIS A 62 -8.82 -11.29 3.38
N ILE A 63 -9.22 -10.02 3.40
CA ILE A 63 -10.54 -9.59 3.88
C ILE A 63 -11.31 -9.07 2.67
N ALA A 64 -12.21 -9.90 2.15
CA ALA A 64 -13.10 -9.52 1.06
C ALA A 64 -14.20 -8.59 1.59
N ASN A 65 -14.54 -7.55 0.83
CA ASN A 65 -15.68 -6.69 1.12
C ASN A 65 -16.88 -7.15 0.28
N ALA A 66 -17.98 -7.50 0.96
CA ALA A 66 -19.16 -8.11 0.35
C ALA A 66 -19.87 -7.23 -0.71
N ALA A 67 -19.60 -5.93 -0.76
CA ALA A 67 -20.26 -5.02 -1.71
C ALA A 67 -19.81 -5.23 -3.17
N HIS A 68 -18.55 -5.61 -3.40
CA HIS A 68 -18.04 -5.92 -4.74
C HIS A 68 -16.85 -6.87 -4.62
N SER A 69 -16.84 -7.93 -5.43
CA SER A 69 -15.73 -8.89 -5.52
C SER A 69 -14.35 -8.28 -5.80
N GLY A 70 -14.28 -7.04 -6.27
CA GLY A 70 -13.02 -6.33 -6.47
C GLY A 70 -12.54 -5.50 -5.29
N ASN A 71 -13.31 -5.43 -4.21
CA ASN A 71 -13.01 -4.68 -3.02
C ASN A 71 -12.44 -5.63 -1.97
N CYS A 72 -11.19 -5.44 -1.59
CA CYS A 72 -10.57 -6.24 -0.55
C CYS A 72 -9.48 -5.46 0.18
N ILE A 73 -9.14 -5.96 1.36
CA ILE A 73 -7.93 -5.61 2.08
C ILE A 73 -7.05 -6.85 2.10
N LEU A 74 -5.85 -6.72 1.55
CA LEU A 74 -4.86 -7.79 1.43
C LEU A 74 -3.63 -7.42 2.25
N LEU A 75 -3.10 -8.38 2.99
CA LEU A 75 -1.84 -8.26 3.71
C LEU A 75 -0.84 -9.20 3.08
N TYR A 76 0.28 -8.66 2.59
CA TYR A 76 1.36 -9.43 2.01
C TYR A 76 2.60 -9.41 2.89
N ARG A 77 3.31 -10.52 2.92
CA ARG A 77 4.69 -10.61 3.39
C ARG A 77 5.63 -10.36 2.21
N ILE A 78 6.56 -9.43 2.39
CA ILE A 78 7.65 -9.17 1.46
C ILE A 78 8.83 -10.03 1.90
N ASP A 79 9.11 -11.10 1.16
CA ASP A 79 10.29 -11.92 1.38
C ASP A 79 11.51 -11.21 0.78
N VAL A 80 12.47 -10.83 1.63
CA VAL A 80 13.74 -10.29 1.19
C VAL A 80 14.76 -11.42 1.17
N ALA A 81 15.29 -11.73 -0.02
CA ALA A 81 16.42 -12.62 -0.20
C ALA A 81 17.68 -11.97 0.41
N SER A 82 17.85 -12.05 1.72
CA SER A 82 19.05 -11.60 2.41
C SER A 82 19.33 -12.52 3.57
N ASN A 83 20.56 -13.02 3.61
CA ASN A 83 21.09 -13.98 4.58
C ASN A 83 21.23 -13.39 6.00
N SER A 84 20.68 -12.21 6.23
CA SER A 84 20.60 -11.54 7.53
C SER A 84 19.22 -11.79 8.13
N SER A 85 19.19 -12.55 9.21
CA SER A 85 18.00 -12.84 9.97
C SER A 85 17.23 -11.57 10.38
N GLN A 86 15.91 -11.59 10.16
CA GLN A 86 14.84 -11.10 11.05
C GLN A 86 13.94 -9.91 10.63
N HIS A 87 14.23 -9.13 9.59
CA HIS A 87 13.29 -8.05 9.20
C HIS A 87 12.25 -8.51 8.17
N VAL A 88 11.17 -9.12 8.66
CA VAL A 88 9.95 -9.32 7.88
C VAL A 88 9.30 -7.96 7.62
N ARG A 89 9.10 -7.61 6.35
CA ARG A 89 8.31 -6.43 5.97
C ARG A 89 6.93 -6.86 5.50
N LEU A 90 5.92 -6.12 5.91
CA LEU A 90 4.55 -6.33 5.48
C LEU A 90 4.14 -5.23 4.49
N MET A 91 3.20 -5.55 3.60
CA MET A 91 2.53 -4.59 2.74
C MET A 91 1.03 -4.76 2.89
N LEU A 92 0.36 -3.66 3.23
CA LEU A 92 -1.09 -3.59 3.22
C LEU A 92 -1.53 -3.04 1.87
N GLN A 93 -2.50 -3.71 1.24
CA GLN A 93 -3.15 -3.26 0.02
C GLN A 93 -4.65 -3.14 0.26
N GLY A 94 -5.23 -2.00 -0.11
CA GLY A 94 -6.66 -1.81 -0.22
C GLY A 94 -7.06 -1.63 -1.69
N THR A 95 -8.10 -2.33 -2.12
CA THR A 95 -8.73 -2.10 -3.42
C THR A 95 -10.17 -1.68 -3.24
N CYS A 96 -10.61 -0.73 -4.06
CA CYS A 96 -12.02 -0.41 -4.19
C CYS A 96 -12.39 -0.16 -5.65
N THR A 97 -13.59 -0.53 -6.02
CA THR A 97 -14.15 -0.37 -7.36
C THR A 97 -15.66 -0.21 -7.25
N ASP A 98 -16.20 0.73 -8.02
CA ASP A 98 -17.61 1.02 -8.15
C ASP A 98 -17.89 1.65 -9.53
N ARG A 99 -19.09 2.22 -9.72
CA ARG A 99 -19.45 2.91 -10.97
C ARG A 99 -18.68 4.21 -11.20
N SER A 100 -18.10 4.80 -10.16
CA SER A 100 -17.38 6.07 -10.20
C SER A 100 -15.92 5.86 -10.62
N GLY A 101 -15.34 4.71 -10.31
CA GLY A 101 -13.97 4.36 -10.71
C GLY A 101 -13.40 3.21 -9.92
N SER A 102 -12.08 3.07 -9.94
CA SER A 102 -11.38 2.04 -9.18
C SER A 102 -10.05 2.56 -8.65
N LEU A 103 -9.67 2.10 -7.46
CA LEU A 103 -8.47 2.50 -6.75
C LEU A 103 -7.76 1.27 -6.21
N VAL A 104 -6.43 1.26 -6.35
CA VAL A 104 -5.52 0.37 -5.64
C VAL A 104 -4.59 1.26 -4.83
N ALA A 105 -4.63 1.14 -3.52
CA ALA A 105 -3.75 1.85 -2.60
C ALA A 105 -2.95 0.83 -1.79
N TYR A 106 -1.69 1.12 -1.52
CA TYR A 106 -0.85 0.25 -0.73
C TYR A 106 0.17 1.04 0.08
N SER A 107 0.62 0.44 1.19
CA SER A 107 1.68 0.97 2.04
C SER A 107 2.45 -0.17 2.66
N THR A 108 3.76 0.01 2.85
CA THR A 108 4.56 -0.89 3.69
C THR A 108 4.22 -0.63 5.16
N VAL A 109 4.14 -1.71 5.94
CA VAL A 109 3.89 -1.65 7.38
C VAL A 109 4.97 -2.49 8.08
N ASP A 110 5.47 -1.97 9.20
CA ASP A 110 6.42 -2.69 10.03
C ASP A 110 5.69 -3.64 10.98
N VAL A 111 6.27 -4.83 11.21
CA VAL A 111 5.65 -5.87 12.05
C VAL A 111 5.47 -5.39 13.48
N ASP A 112 6.42 -4.63 14.03
CA ASP A 112 6.35 -4.11 15.40
C ASP A 112 5.18 -3.12 15.53
N SER A 113 4.92 -2.34 14.48
CA SER A 113 3.77 -1.42 14.45
C SER A 113 2.43 -2.16 14.45
N VAL A 114 2.34 -3.30 13.74
CA VAL A 114 1.13 -4.14 13.75
C VAL A 114 0.92 -4.77 15.13
N GLN A 115 1.98 -5.30 15.73
CA GLN A 115 1.92 -5.90 17.06
C GLN A 115 1.51 -4.88 18.14
N LEU A 116 2.09 -3.67 18.08
CA LEU A 116 1.74 -2.55 18.95
C LEU A 116 0.25 -2.20 18.84
N ALA A 117 -0.29 -2.14 17.61
CA ALA A 117 -1.72 -1.90 17.39
C ALA A 117 -2.60 -3.02 17.95
N MET A 118 -2.22 -4.29 17.72
CA MET A 118 -2.97 -5.47 18.21
C MET A 118 -2.99 -5.56 19.74
N ASN A 119 -1.92 -5.12 20.40
CA ASN A 119 -1.82 -5.08 21.86
C ASN A 119 -2.63 -3.93 22.50
N GLY A 120 -3.22 -3.04 21.70
CA GLY A 120 -3.96 -1.88 22.20
C GLY A 120 -3.06 -0.80 22.82
N GLU A 121 -1.77 -0.79 22.47
CA GLU A 121 -0.79 0.18 22.93
C GLU A 121 -0.94 1.54 22.21
N ASN A 122 -0.09 2.51 22.51
CA ASN A 122 -0.21 3.86 21.96
C ASN A 122 0.09 3.92 20.44
N GLN A 123 -0.98 4.04 19.64
CA GLN A 123 -0.91 4.09 18.18
C GLN A 123 -0.55 5.47 17.61
N SER A 124 -0.22 6.47 18.44
CA SER A 124 0.05 7.85 17.96
C SER A 124 1.23 7.97 16.99
N CYS A 125 2.13 6.97 17.00
CA CYS A 125 3.29 6.89 16.13
C CYS A 125 3.06 6.02 14.89
N ILE A 126 1.90 5.36 14.77
CA ILE A 126 1.57 4.54 13.60
C ILE A 126 1.03 5.46 12.50
N PRO A 127 1.70 5.56 11.34
CA PRO A 127 1.21 6.39 10.25
C PRO A 127 -0.13 5.87 9.75
N THR A 128 -1.14 6.75 9.70
CA THR A 128 -2.46 6.44 9.16
C THR A 128 -2.62 7.06 7.78
N ILE A 129 -3.33 6.38 6.88
CA ILE A 129 -3.57 6.81 5.49
C ILE A 129 -4.65 7.91 5.37
N ASN A 130 -4.99 8.56 6.48
CA ASN A 130 -5.94 9.66 6.47
C ASN A 130 -5.25 10.90 5.88
N GLN A 131 -5.88 11.51 4.87
CA GLN A 131 -5.47 12.71 4.12
C GLN A 131 -4.80 12.44 2.74
N LEU A 132 -5.53 11.79 1.84
CA LEU A 132 -5.50 12.12 0.41
C LEU A 132 -6.80 12.85 0.06
N ASN A 133 -6.92 14.11 0.48
CA ASN A 133 -7.93 15.04 -0.03
C ASN A 133 -7.31 16.44 -0.16
#